data_AF-A0A7Y7ZXL8-F1
#
_entry.id   AF-A0A7Y7ZXL8-F1
#
_cell.length_a   1.000
_cell.length_b   1.000
_cell.length_c   1.000
_cell.angle_alpha   90.00
_cell.angle_beta   90.00
_cell.angle_gamma   90.00
#
_symmetry.space_group_name_H-M   'P 1'
#
loop_
_entity.id
_entity.type
_entity.pdbx_description
1 polymer ?
#
loop_
_entity_poly.entity_id
_entity_poly.type
_entity_poly.pdbx_seq_one_letter_code
_entity_poly.pdbx_strand_id
1 'polypeptide(L)'
;MLGAISTGQPELVKPYHQTLFAGIEGGDGISDRHNLELGTTLRYSAFGLTIIGDWLGQPLDLEKHALPRDPAWGQLVANWRNPDPDALLPALMVACDTHVERIALTEREDDSGKFEFGSVFLAVHPTEILAILRLRDLLGLPNPSKIDHPLMKTPYAAITCLPGAITQRDELLDQFLSMVRQRDPHVFAAGL
;
A
#
# COMPACT_ATOMS: atom_id res chain seq x y z
N MET A 1 6.12 0.36 -0.52
CA MET A 1 6.08 0.31 0.97
C MET A 1 4.70 -0.04 1.50
N LEU A 2 3.62 0.65 1.12
CA LEU A 2 2.25 0.26 1.54
C LEU A 2 1.93 -1.20 1.21
N GLY A 3 2.30 -1.68 0.03
CA GLY A 3 2.19 -3.11 -0.34
C GLY A 3 2.91 -4.05 0.62
N ALA A 4 4.11 -3.70 1.09
CA ALA A 4 4.83 -4.52 2.06
C ALA A 4 4.08 -4.58 3.40
N ILE A 5 3.50 -3.47 3.87
CA ILE A 5 2.65 -3.47 5.05
C ILE A 5 1.39 -4.32 4.84
N SER A 6 0.66 -4.10 3.73
CA SER A 6 -0.61 -4.80 3.48
C SER A 6 -0.42 -6.32 3.39
N THR A 7 0.71 -6.77 2.86
CA THR A 7 1.07 -8.20 2.79
C THR A 7 1.80 -8.72 4.03
N GLY A 8 1.89 -7.93 5.11
CA GLY A 8 2.44 -8.38 6.39
C GLY A 8 3.97 -8.46 6.47
N GLN A 9 4.69 -7.68 5.67
CA GLN A 9 6.16 -7.60 5.67
C GLN A 9 6.66 -6.23 6.16
N PRO A 10 6.32 -5.80 7.41
CA PRO A 10 6.70 -4.48 7.92
C PRO A 10 8.21 -4.30 8.07
N GLU A 11 8.97 -5.37 8.23
CA GLU A 11 10.43 -5.37 8.30
C GLU A 11 11.10 -4.79 7.05
N LEU A 12 10.45 -4.93 5.88
CA LEU A 12 10.96 -4.38 4.62
C LEU A 12 10.78 -2.86 4.52
N VAL A 13 9.91 -2.26 5.34
CA VAL A 13 9.55 -0.85 5.14
C VAL A 13 10.66 0.10 5.58
N LYS A 14 11.31 -0.15 6.72
CA LYS A 14 12.39 0.71 7.21
C LYS A 14 13.55 0.85 6.21
N PRO A 15 14.13 -0.24 5.64
CA PRO A 15 15.21 -0.09 4.66
C PRO A 15 14.74 0.66 3.40
N TYR A 16 13.53 0.38 2.89
CA TYR A 16 12.98 1.11 1.74
C TYR A 16 12.77 2.59 2.02
N HIS A 17 12.24 2.93 3.20
CA HIS A 17 12.05 4.31 3.62
C HIS A 17 13.37 5.07 3.68
N GLN A 18 14.41 4.47 4.28
CA GLN A 18 15.73 5.09 4.37
C GLN A 18 16.34 5.34 3.00
N THR A 19 16.29 4.37 2.09
CA THR A 19 16.82 4.54 0.72
C THR A 19 16.09 5.66 -0.02
N LEU A 20 14.76 5.69 0.07
CA LEU A 20 13.96 6.68 -0.63
C LEU A 20 14.13 8.09 -0.05
N PHE A 21 14.11 8.23 1.28
CA PHE A 21 14.33 9.53 1.93
C PHE A 21 15.74 10.07 1.67
N ALA A 22 16.77 9.22 1.68
CA ALA A 22 18.12 9.64 1.31
C ALA A 22 18.17 10.16 -0.14
N GLY A 23 17.44 9.54 -1.06
CA GLY A 23 17.29 10.03 -2.43
C GLY A 23 16.60 11.40 -2.49
N ILE A 24 15.43 11.52 -1.86
CA ILE A 24 14.63 12.76 -1.78
C ILE A 24 15.45 13.90 -1.15
N GLU A 25 16.18 13.65 -0.07
CA GLU A 25 17.05 14.64 0.58
C GLU A 25 18.26 15.01 -0.28
N GLY A 26 18.80 14.05 -1.05
CA GLY A 26 19.84 14.27 -2.04
C GLY A 26 19.36 14.97 -3.33
N GLY A 27 18.05 15.17 -3.48
CA GLY A 27 17.43 15.74 -4.69
C GLY A 27 17.14 14.73 -5.82
N ASP A 28 17.41 13.44 -5.59
CA ASP A 28 17.09 12.36 -6.52
C ASP A 28 15.60 12.00 -6.47
N GLY A 29 14.97 11.78 -7.63
CA GLY A 29 13.57 11.37 -7.72
C GLY A 29 12.52 12.48 -7.56
N ILE A 30 12.95 13.71 -7.25
CA ILE A 30 12.10 14.92 -7.27
C ILE A 30 12.16 15.63 -8.64
N SER A 31 13.16 15.28 -9.45
CA SER A 31 13.38 15.78 -10.81
C SER A 31 13.62 14.61 -11.75
N ASP A 32 12.71 14.36 -12.68
CA ASP A 32 12.97 13.52 -13.86
C ASP A 32 13.83 14.25 -14.92
N ARG A 33 14.36 15.44 -14.59
CA ARG A 33 14.99 16.41 -15.49
C ARG A 33 14.08 16.96 -16.60
N HIS A 34 12.79 16.63 -16.62
CA HIS A 34 11.81 17.12 -17.60
C HIS A 34 10.99 18.33 -17.11
N ASN A 35 11.26 18.87 -15.91
CA ASN A 35 10.51 20.00 -15.35
C ASN A 35 8.98 19.76 -15.40
N LEU A 36 8.52 18.61 -14.89
CA LEU A 36 7.10 18.31 -14.80
C LEU A 36 6.38 19.41 -14.00
N GLU A 37 5.26 19.88 -14.51
CA GLU A 37 4.44 20.88 -13.81
C GLU A 37 4.01 20.35 -12.44
N LEU A 38 4.05 21.23 -11.43
CA LEU A 38 3.51 20.99 -10.10
C LEU A 38 2.04 20.52 -10.22
N GLY A 39 1.79 19.23 -9.98
CA GLY A 39 0.42 18.73 -9.88
C GLY A 39 0.11 17.30 -10.36
N THR A 40 1.04 16.53 -10.92
CA THR A 40 0.70 15.18 -11.42
C THR A 40 1.73 14.09 -11.08
N THR A 41 1.23 12.84 -11.02
CA THR A 41 1.86 11.52 -10.75
C THR A 41 2.27 11.15 -9.33
N LEU A 42 2.56 12.08 -8.42
CA LEU A 42 3.09 11.71 -7.09
C LEU A 42 2.10 11.78 -5.91
N ARG A 43 0.80 12.01 -6.16
CA ARG A 43 -0.21 12.17 -5.08
C ARG A 43 -0.33 10.92 -4.20
N TYR A 44 -0.53 9.75 -4.81
CA TYR A 44 -0.56 8.48 -4.10
C TYR A 44 0.76 8.19 -3.36
N SER A 45 1.89 8.49 -3.99
CA SER A 45 3.22 8.32 -3.37
C SER A 45 3.39 9.24 -2.16
N ALA A 46 3.05 10.52 -2.28
CA ALA A 46 3.12 11.50 -1.20
C ALA A 46 2.21 11.11 -0.03
N PHE A 47 1.00 10.63 -0.32
CA PHE A 47 0.10 10.04 0.68
C PHE A 47 0.77 8.88 1.42
N GLY A 48 1.26 7.87 0.69
CA GLY A 48 1.86 6.68 1.28
C GLY A 48 3.09 7.02 2.12
N LEU A 49 3.94 7.93 1.67
CA LEU A 49 5.11 8.38 2.41
C LEU A 49 4.75 9.19 3.65
N THR A 50 3.67 9.96 3.61
CA THR A 50 3.19 10.69 4.79
C THR A 50 2.78 9.71 5.90
N ILE A 51 2.00 8.68 5.57
CA ILE A 51 1.60 7.63 6.53
C ILE A 51 2.82 6.88 7.08
N ILE A 52 3.73 6.43 6.21
CA ILE A 52 4.90 5.64 6.62
C ILE A 52 5.88 6.49 7.42
N GLY A 53 6.13 7.74 7.01
CA GLY A 53 6.99 8.66 7.75
C GLY A 53 6.45 8.93 9.16
N ASP A 54 5.15 9.19 9.29
CA ASP A 54 4.50 9.33 10.59
C ASP A 54 4.62 8.05 11.43
N TRP A 55 4.39 6.87 10.85
CA TRP A 55 4.60 5.57 11.50
C TRP A 55 6.02 5.39 12.04
N LEU A 56 7.04 5.76 11.27
CA LEU A 56 8.45 5.62 11.66
C LEU A 56 8.96 6.74 12.57
N GLY A 57 8.14 7.74 12.91
CA GLY A 57 8.56 8.91 13.66
C GLY A 57 9.49 9.85 12.87
N GLN A 58 9.43 9.77 11.54
CA GLN A 58 10.18 10.58 10.58
C GLN A 58 9.21 11.23 9.59
N PRO A 59 8.40 12.22 10.02
CA PRO A 59 7.36 12.79 9.17
C PRO A 59 7.95 13.44 7.91
N LEU A 60 7.26 13.26 6.79
CA LEU A 60 7.62 13.83 5.50
C LEU A 60 7.26 15.33 5.45
N ASP A 61 8.25 16.17 5.14
CA ASP A 61 8.02 17.58 4.83
C ASP A 61 7.62 17.76 3.37
N LEU A 62 6.32 17.74 3.10
CA LEU A 62 5.78 17.86 1.75
C LEU A 62 6.15 19.19 1.08
N GLU A 63 6.25 20.28 1.85
CA GLU A 63 6.52 21.61 1.30
C GLU A 63 7.98 21.75 0.90
N LYS A 64 8.91 21.31 1.76
CA LYS A 64 10.34 21.26 1.46
C LYS A 64 10.64 20.48 0.17
N HIS A 65 9.88 19.43 -0.10
CA HIS A 65 10.09 18.54 -1.24
C HIS A 65 9.14 18.80 -2.42
N ALA A 66 8.34 19.88 -2.36
CA ALA A 66 7.36 20.24 -3.40
C ALA A 66 6.40 19.09 -3.78
N LEU A 67 6.08 18.21 -2.83
CA LEU A 67 5.20 17.07 -3.03
C LEU A 67 3.72 17.49 -2.89
N PRO A 68 2.82 16.98 -3.74
CA PRO A 68 1.44 17.40 -3.74
C PRO A 68 0.68 16.88 -2.51
N ARG A 69 -0.18 17.72 -1.94
CA ARG A 69 -1.22 17.29 -1.01
C ARG A 69 -2.45 16.88 -1.82
N ASP A 70 -3.05 15.75 -1.47
CA ASP A 70 -4.29 15.29 -2.09
C ASP A 70 -5.44 15.32 -1.06
N PRO A 71 -6.45 16.18 -1.26
CA PRO A 71 -7.60 16.24 -0.36
C PRO A 71 -8.33 14.90 -0.21
N ALA A 72 -8.35 14.05 -1.26
CA ALA A 72 -9.02 12.75 -1.22
C ALA A 72 -8.37 11.81 -0.20
N TRP A 73 -7.05 11.86 -0.10
CA TRP A 73 -6.29 11.09 0.89
C TRP A 73 -6.17 11.79 2.25
N GLY A 74 -6.43 13.10 2.31
CA GLY A 74 -6.18 13.94 3.48
C GLY A 74 -6.92 13.52 4.75
N GLN A 75 -8.18 13.10 4.64
CA GLN A 75 -8.96 12.63 5.79
C GLN A 75 -8.37 11.35 6.38
N LEU A 76 -7.87 10.46 5.53
CA LEU A 76 -7.25 9.23 5.94
C LEU A 76 -5.91 9.48 6.64
N VAL A 77 -5.09 10.39 6.08
CA VAL A 77 -3.85 10.87 6.72
C VAL A 77 -4.10 11.50 8.09
N ALA A 78 -5.17 12.28 8.24
CA ALA A 78 -5.47 12.94 9.51
C ALA A 78 -5.98 11.97 10.60
N ASN A 79 -6.65 10.87 10.21
CA ASN A 79 -7.39 10.04 11.14
C ASN A 79 -6.82 8.62 11.32
N TRP A 80 -5.80 8.19 10.57
CA TRP A 80 -5.35 6.79 10.59
C TRP A 80 -4.87 6.30 11.98
N ARG A 81 -4.47 7.20 12.87
CA ARG A 81 -4.11 6.91 14.29
C ARG A 81 -5.22 7.15 15.30
N ASN A 82 -6.42 7.57 14.88
CA ASN A 82 -7.51 7.85 15.79
C ASN A 82 -7.82 6.59 16.63
N PRO A 83 -7.81 6.67 17.97
CA PRO A 83 -8.06 5.51 18.82
C PRO A 83 -9.52 5.01 18.71
N ASP A 84 -10.44 5.87 18.29
CA ASP A 84 -11.81 5.49 18.00
C ASP A 84 -11.92 4.92 16.57
N PRO A 85 -12.21 3.61 16.41
CA PRO A 85 -12.36 3.01 15.09
C PRO A 85 -13.56 3.56 14.32
N ASP A 86 -14.64 3.97 15.00
CA ASP A 86 -15.84 4.49 14.33
C ASP A 86 -15.58 5.89 13.74
N ALA A 87 -14.69 6.66 14.35
CA ALA A 87 -14.21 7.93 13.79
C ALA A 87 -13.32 7.76 12.55
N LEU A 88 -12.64 6.61 12.40
CA LEU A 88 -11.83 6.29 11.22
C LEU A 88 -12.67 5.78 10.05
N LEU A 89 -13.79 5.09 10.33
CA LEU A 89 -14.60 4.43 9.30
C LEU A 89 -15.00 5.34 8.12
N PRO A 90 -15.47 6.59 8.32
CA PRO A 90 -15.79 7.48 7.21
C PRO A 90 -14.59 7.77 6.29
N ALA A 91 -13.40 7.94 6.86
CA ALA A 91 -12.18 8.16 6.08
C ALA A 91 -11.78 6.91 5.27
N LEU A 92 -11.99 5.70 5.81
CA LEU A 92 -11.76 4.45 5.08
C LEU A 92 -12.77 4.24 3.95
N MET A 93 -14.03 4.63 4.13
CA MET A 93 -15.05 4.56 3.07
C MET A 93 -14.69 5.49 1.92
N VAL A 94 -14.34 6.75 2.21
CA VAL A 94 -13.87 7.71 1.19
C VAL A 94 -12.60 7.23 0.49
N ALA A 95 -11.68 6.59 1.23
CA ALA A 95 -10.49 5.99 0.64
C ALA A 95 -10.82 4.86 -0.34
N CYS A 96 -11.82 4.03 -0.02
CA CYS A 96 -12.30 2.98 -0.93
C CYS A 96 -12.95 3.56 -2.19
N ASP A 97 -13.78 4.61 -2.06
CA ASP A 97 -14.38 5.29 -3.21
C ASP A 97 -13.28 5.92 -4.09
N THR A 98 -12.33 6.62 -3.46
CA THR A 98 -11.17 7.23 -4.13
C THR A 98 -10.35 6.20 -4.89
N HIS A 99 -10.14 5.02 -4.31
CA HIS A 99 -9.44 3.92 -4.97
C HIS A 99 -10.14 3.57 -6.29
N VAL A 100 -11.45 3.28 -6.23
CA VAL A 100 -12.24 2.86 -7.38
C VAL A 100 -12.29 3.95 -8.46
N GLU A 101 -12.47 5.22 -8.07
CA GLU A 101 -12.51 6.36 -8.99
C GLU A 101 -11.18 6.59 -9.74
N ARG A 102 -10.06 6.11 -9.19
CA ARG A 102 -8.70 6.35 -9.72
C ARG A 102 -8.07 5.13 -10.37
N ILE A 103 -8.88 4.12 -10.67
CA ILE A 103 -8.50 3.01 -11.54
C ILE A 103 -8.51 3.49 -13.00
N ALA A 104 -7.37 3.35 -13.68
CA ALA A 104 -7.35 3.48 -15.13
C ALA A 104 -7.81 2.17 -15.77
N LEU A 105 -8.80 2.25 -16.66
CA LEU A 105 -9.34 1.11 -17.39
C LEU A 105 -8.67 0.93 -18.76
N THR A 106 -7.94 1.94 -19.22
CA THR A 106 -7.23 1.97 -20.49
C THR A 106 -5.81 2.52 -20.33
N GLU A 107 -4.91 2.12 -21.21
CA GLU A 107 -3.54 2.66 -21.27
C GLU A 107 -3.53 4.19 -21.42
N ARG A 108 -4.46 4.74 -22.21
CA ARG A 108 -4.62 6.19 -22.36
C ARG A 108 -5.00 6.90 -21.06
N GLU A 109 -5.81 6.27 -20.21
CA GLU A 109 -6.16 6.82 -18.90
C GLU A 109 -4.95 6.76 -17.96
N ASP A 110 -4.21 5.66 -17.97
CA ASP A 110 -2.98 5.50 -17.19
C ASP A 110 -1.94 6.57 -17.56
N ASP A 111 -1.69 6.74 -18.86
CA ASP A 111 -0.77 7.74 -19.42
C ASP A 111 -1.19 9.19 -19.16
N SER A 112 -2.45 9.44 -18.75
CA SER A 112 -2.95 10.79 -18.51
C SER A 112 -2.42 11.43 -17.22
N GLY A 113 -1.82 10.63 -16.31
CA GLY A 113 -1.35 11.09 -15.00
C GLY A 113 -2.47 11.51 -14.02
N LYS A 114 -3.74 11.26 -14.38
CA LYS A 114 -4.91 11.56 -13.56
C LYS A 114 -5.28 10.40 -12.62
N PHE A 115 -5.00 9.19 -13.04
CA PHE A 115 -5.31 7.94 -12.35
C PHE A 115 -4.08 7.45 -11.58
N GLU A 116 -4.31 6.62 -10.56
CA GLU A 116 -3.26 6.13 -9.66
C GLU A 116 -3.03 4.63 -9.81
N PHE A 117 -4.01 3.91 -10.39
CA PHE A 117 -4.00 2.46 -10.49
C PHE A 117 -4.13 2.01 -11.95
N GLY A 118 -2.99 1.91 -12.63
CA GLY A 118 -2.89 1.52 -14.05
C GLY A 118 -2.83 0.02 -14.34
N SER A 119 -2.64 -0.81 -13.31
CA SER A 119 -2.56 -2.26 -13.49
C SER A 119 -3.76 -2.99 -12.90
N VAL A 120 -4.11 -4.13 -13.49
CA VAL A 120 -5.20 -5.00 -13.02
C VAL A 120 -5.03 -5.35 -11.54
N PHE A 121 -3.79 -5.60 -11.10
CA PHE A 121 -3.51 -5.89 -9.70
C PHE A 121 -3.81 -4.69 -8.79
N LEU A 122 -3.31 -3.51 -9.16
CA LEU A 122 -3.55 -2.28 -8.40
C LEU A 122 -5.03 -1.91 -8.36
N ALA A 123 -5.80 -2.27 -9.39
CA ALA A 123 -7.23 -1.99 -9.47
C ALA A 123 -8.10 -2.85 -8.53
N VAL A 124 -7.64 -4.06 -8.19
CA VAL A 124 -8.43 -5.01 -7.39
C VAL A 124 -7.93 -5.16 -5.96
N HIS A 125 -6.66 -4.81 -5.70
CA HIS A 125 -6.05 -4.92 -4.38
C HIS A 125 -6.04 -3.56 -3.65
N PRO A 126 -6.87 -3.37 -2.59
CA PRO A 126 -7.01 -2.11 -1.87
C PRO A 126 -5.83 -1.83 -0.92
N THR A 127 -4.64 -1.72 -1.50
CA THR A 127 -3.34 -1.74 -0.81
C THR A 127 -3.27 -0.75 0.34
N GLU A 128 -3.72 0.48 0.12
CA GLU A 128 -3.68 1.56 1.09
C GLU A 128 -4.61 1.35 2.28
N ILE A 129 -5.80 0.80 2.04
CA ILE A 129 -6.76 0.49 3.10
C ILE A 129 -6.19 -0.63 3.97
N LEU A 130 -5.71 -1.71 3.34
CA LEU A 130 -5.12 -2.83 4.06
C LEU A 130 -3.86 -2.46 4.82
N ALA A 131 -3.03 -1.58 4.25
CA ALA A 131 -1.83 -1.09 4.91
C ALA A 131 -2.19 -0.34 6.21
N ILE A 132 -3.19 0.54 6.18
CA ILE A 132 -3.62 1.29 7.37
C ILE A 132 -4.16 0.37 8.45
N LEU A 133 -5.03 -0.58 8.09
CA LEU A 133 -5.57 -1.55 9.05
C LEU A 133 -4.42 -2.32 9.72
N ARG A 134 -3.42 -2.74 8.95
CA ARG A 134 -2.27 -3.44 9.50
C ARG A 134 -1.36 -2.56 10.35
N LEU A 135 -1.10 -1.30 9.97
CA LEU A 135 -0.35 -0.38 10.81
C LEU A 135 -1.04 -0.18 12.17
N ARG A 136 -2.37 -0.08 12.16
CA ARG A 136 -3.16 0.02 13.40
C ARG A 136 -3.01 -1.24 14.25
N ASP A 137 -3.10 -2.43 13.66
CA ASP A 137 -2.85 -3.69 14.38
C ASP A 137 -1.45 -3.72 15.01
N LEU A 138 -0.42 -3.33 14.26
CA LEU A 138 0.97 -3.27 14.74
C LEU A 138 1.16 -2.28 15.91
N LEU A 139 0.33 -1.24 15.99
CA LEU A 139 0.32 -0.25 17.06
C LEU A 139 -0.65 -0.60 18.20
N GLY A 140 -1.38 -1.71 18.10
CA GLY A 140 -2.42 -2.08 19.08
C GLY A 140 -3.67 -1.19 19.04
N LEU A 141 -3.90 -0.47 17.94
CA LEU A 141 -5.08 0.35 17.73
C LEU A 141 -6.24 -0.51 17.19
N PRO A 142 -7.47 -0.35 17.70
CA PRO A 142 -8.62 -1.11 17.22
C PRO A 142 -8.97 -0.73 15.77
N ASN A 143 -9.42 -1.68 14.96
CA ASN A 143 -9.95 -1.40 13.63
C ASN A 143 -11.49 -1.41 13.62
N PRO A 144 -12.15 -0.73 12.67
CA PRO A 144 -13.60 -0.85 12.49
C PRO A 144 -14.00 -2.32 12.32
N SER A 145 -15.09 -2.71 12.97
CA SER A 145 -15.57 -4.11 12.93
C SER A 145 -16.00 -4.56 11.53
N LYS A 146 -16.45 -3.61 10.70
CA LYS A 146 -16.86 -3.86 9.30
C LYS A 146 -16.61 -2.61 8.46
N ILE A 147 -16.06 -2.81 7.25
CA ILE A 147 -16.01 -1.80 6.20
C ILE A 147 -16.92 -2.29 5.07
N ASP A 148 -18.14 -1.77 5.01
CA ASP A 148 -19.17 -2.26 4.08
C ASP A 148 -19.05 -1.63 2.69
N HIS A 149 -17.94 -1.90 2.01
CA HIS A 149 -17.66 -1.38 0.67
C HIS A 149 -17.42 -2.53 -0.32
N PRO A 150 -17.91 -2.46 -1.58
CA PRO A 150 -17.69 -3.52 -2.58
C PRO A 150 -16.23 -3.90 -2.79
N LEU A 151 -15.32 -2.91 -2.81
CA LEU A 151 -13.87 -3.13 -2.89
C LEU A 151 -13.35 -4.03 -1.76
N MET A 152 -13.93 -3.92 -0.56
CA MET A 152 -13.55 -4.70 0.62
C MET A 152 -14.19 -6.09 0.67
N LYS A 153 -15.03 -6.43 -0.30
CA LYS A 153 -15.67 -7.75 -0.44
C LYS A 153 -14.96 -8.64 -1.46
N THR A 154 -13.92 -8.15 -2.12
CA THR A 154 -13.16 -8.92 -3.10
C THR A 154 -12.23 -9.92 -2.41
N PRO A 155 -11.84 -11.04 -3.08
CA PRO A 155 -10.83 -11.94 -2.54
C PRO A 155 -9.49 -11.23 -2.26
N TYR A 156 -9.14 -10.22 -3.05
CA TYR A 156 -7.90 -9.44 -2.89
C TYR A 156 -7.93 -8.52 -1.66
N ALA A 157 -9.10 -8.11 -1.19
CA ALA A 157 -9.26 -7.42 0.09
C ALA A 157 -9.18 -8.37 1.29
N ALA A 158 -9.35 -9.67 1.07
CA ALA A 158 -9.13 -10.71 2.07
C ALA A 158 -7.68 -11.21 2.11
N ILE A 159 -6.82 -10.78 1.18
CA ILE A 159 -5.35 -10.98 1.26
C ILE A 159 -4.79 -10.01 2.30
N THR A 160 -5.16 -10.25 3.55
CA THR A 160 -4.70 -9.57 4.76
C THR A 160 -4.17 -10.59 5.75
N CYS A 161 -3.68 -11.72 5.26
CA CYS A 161 -3.16 -12.76 6.12
C CYS A 161 -2.08 -12.13 7.01
N LEU A 162 -2.22 -12.28 8.33
CA LEU A 162 -1.07 -12.08 9.21
C LEU A 162 0.04 -13.02 8.70
N PRO A 163 1.32 -12.66 8.82
CA PRO A 163 2.40 -13.63 8.64
C PRO A 163 2.08 -14.91 9.40
N GLY A 164 1.96 -16.03 8.68
CA GLY A 164 1.57 -17.33 9.25
C GLY A 164 0.07 -17.60 9.40
N ALA A 165 -0.83 -16.68 9.01
CA ALA A 165 -2.29 -16.90 9.07
C ALA A 165 -2.84 -17.79 7.95
N ILE A 166 -2.12 -17.90 6.82
CA ILE A 166 -2.38 -18.99 5.87
C ILE A 166 -1.75 -20.25 6.44
N THR A 167 -2.48 -20.89 7.35
CA THR A 167 -2.16 -22.21 7.90
C THR A 167 -2.80 -23.32 7.07
N GLN A 168 -3.73 -22.96 6.19
CA GLN A 168 -4.45 -23.91 5.37
C GLN A 168 -3.51 -24.49 4.31
N ARG A 169 -3.27 -25.79 4.40
CA ARG A 169 -2.57 -26.54 3.35
C ARG A 169 -3.34 -26.42 2.05
N ASP A 170 -2.64 -25.97 1.01
CA ASP A 170 -3.14 -26.02 -0.36
C ASP A 170 -2.63 -27.31 -1.00
N GLU A 171 -3.54 -28.27 -1.22
CA GLU A 171 -3.19 -29.58 -1.77
C GLU A 171 -2.59 -29.50 -3.18
N LEU A 172 -3.02 -28.52 -3.99
CA LEU A 172 -2.48 -28.32 -5.32
C LEU A 172 -1.06 -27.77 -5.25
N LEU A 173 -0.84 -26.79 -4.38
CA LEU A 173 0.49 -26.25 -4.10
C LEU A 173 1.42 -27.35 -3.56
N ASP A 174 0.96 -28.17 -2.61
CA ASP A 174 1.73 -29.27 -2.06
C ASP A 174 2.10 -30.32 -3.13
N GLN A 175 1.15 -30.68 -3.99
CA GLN A 175 1.40 -31.59 -5.12
C GLN A 175 2.39 -31.00 -6.12
N PHE A 176 2.25 -29.72 -6.44
CA PHE A 176 3.17 -29.00 -7.32
C PHE A 176 4.58 -28.98 -6.72
N LEU A 177 4.73 -28.57 -5.46
CA LEU A 177 6.02 -28.52 -4.77
C LEU A 177 6.64 -29.92 -4.67
N SER A 178 5.86 -30.96 -4.40
CA SER A 178 6.32 -32.36 -4.41
C SER A 178 6.89 -32.76 -5.78
N MET A 179 6.19 -32.42 -6.86
CA MET A 179 6.65 -32.69 -8.23
C MET A 179 7.93 -31.93 -8.58
N VAL A 180 8.05 -30.65 -8.18
CA VAL A 180 9.26 -29.87 -8.40
C VAL A 180 10.42 -30.49 -7.61
N ARG A 181 10.23 -30.91 -6.35
CA ARG A 181 11.28 -31.56 -5.54
C ARG A 181 11.78 -32.86 -6.17
N GLN A 182 10.89 -33.61 -6.83
CA GLN A 182 11.26 -34.85 -7.53
C GLN A 182 12.01 -34.60 -8.83
N ARG A 183 11.63 -33.56 -9.59
CA ARG A 183 12.14 -33.33 -10.95
C ARG A 183 13.32 -32.38 -11.00
N ASP A 184 13.38 -31.39 -10.13
CA ASP A 184 14.44 -30.39 -10.10
C ASP A 184 14.82 -30.01 -8.66
N PRO A 185 15.50 -30.91 -7.94
CA PRO A 185 15.80 -30.73 -6.51
C PRO A 185 16.73 -29.55 -6.21
N HIS A 186 17.43 -29.00 -7.22
CA HIS A 186 18.34 -27.87 -7.04
C HIS A 186 17.62 -26.51 -7.01
N VAL A 187 16.33 -26.47 -7.37
CA VAL A 187 15.54 -25.22 -7.43
C VAL A 187 15.11 -24.73 -6.05
N PHE A 188 15.06 -25.62 -5.05
CA PHE A 188 14.75 -25.22 -3.67
C PHE A 188 16.03 -24.89 -2.92
N ALA A 189 16.17 -23.64 -2.48
CA ALA A 189 17.24 -23.23 -1.58
C ALA A 189 17.13 -24.01 -0.25
N ALA A 190 18.27 -24.40 0.32
CA ALA A 190 18.31 -25.08 1.61
C ALA A 190 17.75 -24.17 2.72
N GLY A 191 16.66 -24.57 3.37
CA GLY A 191 16.10 -23.89 4.53
C GLY A 191 14.64 -23.44 4.44
N LEU A 192 13.89 -23.86 3.41
CA LEU A 192 12.42 -23.77 3.37
C LEU A 192 11.77 -25.09 3.81
#